data_AF-A0A963AZU8-F1
#
_entry.id   AF-A0A963AZU8-F1
#
_cell.length_a   1.000
_cell.length_b   1.000
_cell.length_c   1.000
_cell.angle_alpha   90.00
_cell.angle_beta   90.00
_cell.angle_gamma   90.00
#
_symmetry.space_group_name_H-M   'P 1'
#
loop_
_entity.id
_entity.type
_entity.pdbx_description
1 polymer ?
#
loop_
_entity_poly.entity_id
_entity_poly.type
_entity_poly.pdbx_seq_one_letter_code
_entity_poly.pdbx_strand_id
1 'polypeptide(L)'
;MVVKSVRKVAAAIGLLAVSAGQSVWAALPTPVAPSTAPAAGDWIALIKGYIKDGGLVLGLAIAVLGFLWIAYLGFSKFNEARQGKAEWAEVGVLGIVGAIVLIFASYLLTEAAGVI
;
A
#
# COMPACT_ATOMS: atom_id res chain seq x y z
N MET A 1 65.26 -20.08 19.87
CA MET A 1 63.94 -20.58 20.32
C MET A 1 62.92 -19.46 20.56
N VAL A 2 63.34 -18.30 21.09
CA VAL A 2 62.52 -17.14 21.45
C VAL A 2 61.65 -16.57 20.31
N VAL A 3 62.18 -16.43 19.09
CA VAL A 3 61.45 -15.83 17.94
C VAL A 3 60.22 -16.64 17.51
N LYS A 4 60.25 -17.97 17.64
CA LYS A 4 59.10 -18.83 17.33
C LYS A 4 57.98 -18.67 18.37
N SER A 5 58.33 -18.44 19.63
CA SER A 5 57.36 -18.20 20.71
C SER A 5 56.68 -16.84 20.56
N VAL A 6 57.44 -15.80 20.20
CA VAL A 6 56.90 -14.44 19.95
C VAL A 6 55.91 -14.42 18.79
N ARG A 7 56.19 -15.14 17.68
CA ARG A 7 55.26 -15.27 16.55
C ARG A 7 53.96 -15.98 16.93
N LYS A 8 54.03 -17.01 17.79
CA LYS A 8 52.83 -17.74 18.26
C LYS A 8 51.98 -16.88 19.19
N VAL A 9 52.60 -16.10 20.06
CA VAL A 9 51.90 -15.16 20.95
C VAL A 9 51.25 -14.04 20.15
N ALA A 10 51.94 -13.46 19.18
CA ALA A 10 51.37 -12.45 18.29
C ALA A 10 50.18 -12.99 17.47
N ALA A 11 50.28 -14.22 16.98
CA ALA A 11 49.17 -14.88 16.27
C ALA A 11 47.97 -15.16 17.18
N ALA A 12 48.21 -15.59 18.43
CA ALA A 12 47.15 -15.82 19.40
C ALA A 12 46.43 -14.52 19.81
N ILE A 13 47.18 -13.43 20.00
CA ILE A 13 46.61 -12.10 20.28
C ILE A 13 45.82 -11.60 19.07
N GLY A 14 46.32 -11.78 17.85
CA GLY A 14 45.60 -11.44 16.63
C GLY A 14 44.29 -12.21 16.47
N LEU A 15 44.28 -13.50 16.79
CA LEU A 15 43.07 -14.34 16.73
C LEU A 15 42.04 -13.95 17.80
N LEU A 16 42.50 -13.62 19.01
CA LEU A 16 41.64 -13.11 20.08
C LEU A 16 41.05 -11.73 19.73
N ALA A 17 41.84 -10.85 19.11
CA ALA A 17 41.37 -9.54 18.66
C ALA A 17 40.31 -9.64 17.56
N VAL A 18 40.44 -10.61 16.65
CA VAL A 18 39.41 -10.89 15.63
C VAL A 18 38.14 -11.46 16.26
N SER A 19 38.25 -12.31 17.28
CA SER A 19 37.08 -12.86 18.00
C SER A 19 36.36 -11.85 18.89
N ALA A 20 37.01 -10.73 19.23
CA ALA A 20 36.44 -9.63 20.01
C ALA A 20 35.69 -8.61 19.14
N GLY A 21 35.68 -8.79 17.81
CA GLY A 21 34.88 -8.00 16.89
C GLY A 21 33.41 -8.08 17.27
N GLN A 22 32.86 -6.99 17.81
CA GLN A 22 31.45 -6.87 18.09
C GLN A 22 30.68 -7.06 16.78
N SER A 23 29.68 -7.94 16.78
CA SER A 23 28.72 -8.07 15.69
C SER A 23 28.01 -6.71 15.54
N VAL A 24 28.44 -5.90 14.58
CA VAL A 24 27.71 -4.69 14.20
C VAL A 24 26.46 -5.17 13.47
N TRP A 25 25.38 -5.33 14.22
CA TRP A 25 24.05 -5.41 13.63
C TRP A 25 23.85 -4.07 12.94
N ALA A 26 23.90 -4.08 11.61
CA ALA A 26 23.44 -2.94 10.84
C ALA A 26 21.98 -2.73 11.27
N ALA A 27 21.72 -1.68 12.03
CA ALA A 27 20.38 -1.20 12.33
C ALA A 27 19.81 -0.62 11.03
N LEU A 28 19.58 -1.52 10.06
CA LEU A 28 18.87 -1.23 8.83
C LEU A 28 17.47 -0.76 9.23
N PRO A 29 16.93 0.28 8.58
CA PRO A 29 15.53 0.64 8.75
C PRO A 29 14.68 -0.61 8.66
N THR A 30 13.93 -0.93 9.72
CA THR A 30 13.04 -2.08 9.70
C THR A 30 11.98 -1.84 8.63
N PRO A 31 11.73 -2.79 7.71
CA PRO A 31 10.66 -2.64 6.73
C PRO A 31 9.34 -2.31 7.43
N VAL A 32 8.60 -1.32 6.94
CA VAL A 32 7.26 -1.01 7.44
C VAL A 32 6.39 -2.24 7.18
N ALA A 33 5.94 -2.89 8.25
CA ALA A 33 5.11 -4.07 8.15
C ALA A 33 3.79 -3.74 7.44
N PRO A 34 3.23 -4.67 6.63
CA PRO A 34 1.89 -4.50 6.09
C PRO A 34 0.89 -4.40 7.25
N SER A 35 -0.29 -3.84 6.99
CA SER A 35 -1.34 -3.59 7.99
C SER A 35 -1.78 -4.87 8.72
N THR A 36 -1.55 -6.03 8.11
CA THR A 36 -1.82 -7.38 8.64
C THR A 36 -0.67 -8.00 9.45
N ALA A 37 0.44 -7.28 9.66
CA ALA A 37 1.62 -7.60 10.49
C ALA A 37 1.82 -9.11 10.78
N PRO A 38 2.16 -9.92 9.76
CA PRO A 38 2.33 -11.36 9.92
C PRO A 38 3.54 -11.69 10.80
N ALA A 39 3.51 -12.90 11.39
CA ALA A 39 4.58 -13.38 12.27
C ALA A 39 5.94 -13.43 11.54
N ALA A 40 7.01 -13.17 12.28
CA ALA A 40 8.38 -13.16 11.73
C ALA A 40 8.71 -14.52 11.07
N GLY A 41 9.10 -14.49 9.79
CA GLY A 41 9.46 -15.68 9.00
C GLY A 41 8.37 -16.16 8.04
N ASP A 42 7.14 -15.66 8.12
CA ASP A 42 6.08 -15.97 7.15
C ASP A 42 6.12 -15.02 5.94
N TRP A 43 7.05 -15.32 5.03
CA TRP A 43 7.26 -14.56 3.81
C TRP A 43 6.05 -14.57 2.86
N ILE A 44 5.24 -15.62 2.89
CA ILE A 44 4.05 -15.74 2.04
C ILE A 44 2.95 -14.81 2.54
N ALA A 45 2.70 -14.80 3.85
CA ALA A 45 1.74 -13.88 4.44
C ALA A 45 2.19 -12.42 4.32
N LEU A 46 3.50 -12.15 4.40
CA LEU A 46 4.07 -10.82 4.18
C LEU A 46 3.75 -10.28 2.79
N ILE A 47 4.01 -11.06 1.74
CA ILE A 47 3.74 -10.67 0.34
C ILE A 47 2.23 -10.44 0.14
N LYS A 48 1.38 -11.33 0.67
CA LYS A 48 -0.08 -11.16 0.62
C LYS A 48 -0.54 -9.87 1.30
N GLY A 49 0.04 -9.53 2.45
CA GLY A 49 -0.26 -8.29 3.17
C GLY A 49 0.05 -7.05 2.34
N TYR A 50 1.20 -7.00 1.67
CA TYR A 50 1.53 -5.89 0.77
C TYR A 50 0.63 -5.82 -0.47
N ILE A 51 0.24 -6.97 -1.04
CA ILE A 51 -0.71 -7.01 -2.16
C ILE A 51 -2.09 -6.51 -1.71
N LYS A 52 -2.53 -6.89 -0.51
CA LYS A 52 -3.78 -6.40 0.08
C LYS A 52 -3.76 -4.88 0.24
N ASP A 53 -2.74 -4.35 0.90
CA ASP A 53 -2.61 -2.91 1.15
C ASP A 53 -2.51 -2.13 -0.17
N GLY A 54 -1.70 -2.62 -1.11
CA GLY A 54 -1.58 -2.03 -2.45
C GLY A 54 -2.88 -2.09 -3.26
N GLY A 55 -3.58 -3.22 -3.20
CA GLY A 55 -4.87 -3.42 -3.86
C GLY A 55 -5.96 -2.50 -3.30
N LEU A 56 -5.98 -2.29 -1.99
CA LEU A 56 -6.92 -1.39 -1.32
C LEU A 56 -6.68 0.07 -1.76
N VAL A 57 -5.43 0.52 -1.71
CA VAL A 57 -5.07 1.90 -2.14
C VAL A 57 -5.41 2.11 -3.63
N LEU A 58 -5.11 1.13 -4.48
CA LEU A 58 -5.40 1.21 -5.91
C LEU A 58 -6.91 1.19 -6.20
N GLY A 59 -7.67 0.32 -5.52
CA GLY A 59 -9.12 0.27 -5.62
C GLY A 59 -9.77 1.58 -5.18
N LEU A 60 -9.29 2.17 -4.08
CA LEU A 60 -9.75 3.47 -3.60
C LEU A 60 -9.46 4.59 -4.61
N ALA A 61 -8.27 4.61 -5.21
CA ALA A 61 -7.92 5.61 -6.22
C ALA A 61 -8.85 5.54 -7.45
N ILE A 62 -9.16 4.33 -7.92
CA ILE A 62 -10.10 4.13 -9.04
C ILE A 62 -11.52 4.59 -8.68
N ALA A 63 -11.99 4.28 -7.46
CA ALA A 63 -13.30 4.72 -6.99
C ALA A 63 -13.41 6.25 -6.96
N VAL A 64 -12.36 6.95 -6.50
CA VAL A 64 -12.30 8.42 -6.51
C VAL A 64 -12.40 8.97 -7.94
N LEU A 65 -11.69 8.36 -8.91
CA LEU A 65 -11.80 8.76 -10.32
C LEU A 65 -13.21 8.57 -10.87
N GLY A 66 -13.88 7.46 -10.50
CA GLY A 66 -15.28 7.21 -10.85
C GLY A 66 -16.23 8.27 -10.28
N PHE A 67 -16.04 8.67 -9.02
CA PHE A 67 -16.81 9.76 -8.41
C PHE A 67 -16.66 11.08 -9.16
N LEU A 68 -15.42 11.46 -9.50
CA LEU A 68 -15.14 12.68 -10.25
C LEU A 68 -15.79 12.63 -11.64
N TRP A 69 -15.79 11.47 -12.29
CA TRP A 69 -16.41 11.29 -13.60
C TRP A 69 -17.94 11.48 -13.56
N ILE A 70 -18.62 10.87 -12.59
CA ILE A 70 -20.07 11.06 -12.42
C ILE A 70 -20.41 12.52 -12.09
N ALA A 71 -19.62 13.17 -11.24
CA ALA A 71 -19.80 14.59 -10.93
C ALA A 71 -19.66 15.46 -12.20
N TYR A 72 -18.66 15.17 -13.04
CA TYR A 72 -18.49 15.86 -14.32
C TYR A 72 -19.70 15.72 -15.24
N LEU A 73 -20.24 14.51 -15.40
CA LEU A 73 -21.45 14.25 -16.19
C LEU A 73 -22.66 15.04 -15.64
N GLY A 74 -22.79 15.11 -14.31
CA GLY A 74 -23.81 15.90 -13.63
C GLY A 74 -23.74 17.39 -13.97
N PHE A 75 -22.55 17.98 -13.87
CA PHE A 75 -22.35 19.39 -14.22
C PHE A 75 -22.60 19.67 -15.71
N SER A 76 -22.15 18.78 -16.58
CA SER A 76 -22.38 18.88 -18.03
C SER A 76 -23.87 18.90 -18.35
N LYS A 77 -24.64 17.92 -17.83
CA LYS A 77 -26.09 17.86 -18.07
C LYS A 77 -26.87 18.98 -17.41
N PHE A 78 -26.48 19.42 -16.22
CA PHE A 78 -27.07 20.59 -15.59
C PHE A 78 -26.90 21.85 -16.45
N ASN A 79 -25.72 22.07 -17.02
CA ASN A 79 -25.46 23.22 -17.88
C ASN A 79 -26.23 23.15 -19.21
N GLU A 80 -26.42 21.95 -19.78
CA GLU A 80 -27.26 21.74 -20.95
C GLU A 80 -28.74 22.08 -20.66
N ALA A 81 -29.28 21.61 -19.53
CA ALA A 81 -30.65 21.91 -19.12
C ALA A 81 -30.87 23.40 -18.87
N ARG A 82 -29.88 24.07 -18.25
CA ARG A 82 -29.93 25.53 -18.06
C ARG A 82 -29.94 26.31 -19.37
N GLN A 83 -29.34 25.78 -20.42
CA GLN A 83 -29.34 26.36 -21.77
C GLN A 83 -30.57 25.98 -22.60
N GLY A 84 -31.51 25.20 -22.04
CA GLY A 84 -32.68 24.70 -22.77
C GLY A 84 -32.34 23.62 -23.81
N LYS A 85 -31.14 23.03 -23.73
CA LYS A 85 -30.68 21.97 -24.65
C LYS A 85 -30.96 20.56 -24.14
N ALA A 86 -31.40 20.43 -22.90
CA ALA A 86 -31.79 19.17 -22.26
C ALA A 86 -33.00 19.41 -21.33
N GLU A 87 -33.80 18.37 -21.10
CA GLU A 87 -34.88 18.44 -20.12
C GLU A 87 -34.34 18.34 -18.69
N TRP A 88 -34.96 19.08 -17.77
CA TRP A 88 -34.67 18.95 -16.33
C TRP A 88 -34.95 17.54 -15.80
N ALA A 89 -35.88 16.81 -16.44
CA ALA A 89 -36.14 15.40 -16.16
C ALA A 89 -34.90 14.54 -16.41
N GLU A 90 -34.16 14.77 -17.50
CA GLU A 90 -32.92 14.03 -17.82
C GLU A 90 -31.83 14.27 -16.77
N VAL A 91 -31.71 15.52 -16.28
CA VAL A 91 -30.77 15.86 -15.19
C VAL A 91 -31.15 15.11 -13.90
N GLY A 92 -32.44 15.05 -13.59
CA GLY A 92 -32.95 14.31 -12.42
C GLY A 92 -32.65 12.82 -12.50
N VAL A 93 -32.88 12.19 -13.66
CA VAL A 93 -32.57 10.77 -13.89
C VAL A 93 -31.08 10.52 -13.77
N LEU A 94 -30.23 11.37 -14.37
CA LEU A 94 -28.78 11.24 -14.22
C LEU A 94 -28.34 11.36 -12.76
N GLY A 95 -28.96 12.25 -11.99
CA GLY A 95 -28.70 12.38 -10.55
C GLY A 95 -29.00 11.09 -9.78
N ILE A 96 -30.17 10.49 -10.01
CA ILE A 96 -30.60 9.26 -9.33
C ILE A 96 -29.74 8.06 -9.74
N VAL A 97 -29.57 7.84 -11.04
CA VAL A 97 -28.77 6.73 -11.57
C VAL A 97 -27.31 6.88 -11.14
N GLY A 98 -26.77 8.11 -11.21
CA GLY A 98 -25.45 8.43 -10.69
C GLY A 98 -25.31 8.04 -9.23
N ALA A 99 -26.22 8.50 -8.37
CA ALA A 99 -26.20 8.18 -6.94
C ALA A 99 -26.23 6.66 -6.66
N ILE A 100 -27.06 5.89 -7.38
CA ILE A 100 -27.13 4.43 -7.25
C ILE A 100 -25.79 3.78 -7.62
N VAL A 101 -25.20 4.17 -8.75
CA VAL A 101 -23.91 3.64 -9.21
C VAL A 101 -22.82 3.95 -8.18
N LEU A 102 -22.83 5.17 -7.61
CA LEU A 102 -21.86 5.60 -6.61
C LEU A 102 -21.97 4.81 -5.30
N ILE A 103 -23.20 4.57 -4.82
CA ILE A 103 -23.45 3.74 -3.64
C ILE A 103 -22.98 2.31 -3.90
N PHE A 104 -23.34 1.75 -5.06
CA PHE A 104 -22.98 0.38 -5.42
C PHE A 104 -21.46 0.19 -5.55
N ALA A 105 -20.76 1.13 -6.18
CA ALA A 105 -19.30 1.11 -6.28
C ALA A 105 -18.63 1.18 -4.90
N SER A 106 -19.12 2.04 -4.01
CA SER A 106 -18.61 2.16 -2.63
C SER A 106 -18.82 0.87 -1.82
N TYR A 107 -20.00 0.25 -2.00
CA TYR A 107 -20.33 -1.03 -1.37
C TYR A 107 -19.38 -2.14 -1.83
N LEU A 108 -19.22 -2.30 -3.16
CA LEU A 108 -18.32 -3.31 -3.72
C LEU A 108 -16.86 -3.11 -3.29
N LEU A 109 -16.38 -1.87 -3.18
CA LEU A 109 -15.03 -1.58 -2.70
C LEU A 109 -14.85 -2.04 -1.24
N THR A 110 -15.88 -1.83 -0.41
CA THR A 110 -15.87 -2.22 1.00
C THR A 110 -15.90 -3.74 1.15
N GLU A 111 -16.76 -4.42 0.41
CA GLU A 111 -16.81 -5.89 0.38
C GLU A 111 -15.50 -6.49 -0.15
N ALA A 112 -14.96 -5.93 -1.23
CA ALA A 112 -13.68 -6.37 -1.79
C ALA A 112 -12.55 -6.25 -0.76
N ALA A 113 -12.49 -5.13 -0.03
CA ALA A 113 -11.50 -4.92 1.03
C ALA A 113 -11.63 -5.91 2.21
N GLY A 114 -12.82 -6.43 2.46
CA GLY A 114 -13.08 -7.46 3.46
C GLY A 114 -12.68 -8.88 3.02
N VAL A 115 -12.71 -9.16 1.71
CA VAL A 115 -12.38 -10.47 1.14
C VAL A 115 -10.87 -10.66 0.94
N ILE A 116 -10.15 -9.61 0.51
CA ILE A 116 -8.69 -9.65 0.30
C ILE A 116 -7.91 -9.57 1.61
#